data_AF-A0A9Q0PKJ9-F1
#
_entry.id   AF-A0A9Q0PKJ9-F1
#
_cell.length_a   1.000
_cell.length_b   1.000
_cell.length_c   1.000
_cell.angle_alpha   90.00
_cell.angle_beta   90.00
_cell.angle_gamma   90.00
#
_symmetry.space_group_name_H-M   'P 1'
#
loop_
_entity.id
_entity.type
_entity.pdbx_description
1 polymer ?
#
loop_
_entity_poly.entity_id
_entity_poly.type
_entity_poly.pdbx_seq_one_letter_code
_entity_poly.pdbx_strand_id
1 'polypeptide(L)'
;MGKAESARLNQSLSGHLNTIHETLQLLDQTPASSLDKQSWADVVKTGDQVSKQATIVGMLWSGEKPEAKAVEENMAMYFNTLQGLLLLSHGSMVGAGPTLSSAINASIKQVVDCSFKLMMETVSSYGSRNKDLKLVVPQLVGAVWEACDALKKDSGFKYHSNWASNDTGCSFSEGCYSRDEGAQTRFL
;
A
#
# COMPACT_ATOMS: atom_id res chain seq x y z
N MET A 1 18.45 20.34 24.11
CA MET A 1 18.94 19.53 22.97
C MET A 1 17.84 19.13 21.97
N GLY A 2 16.55 19.03 22.34
CA GLY A 2 15.52 18.46 21.46
C GLY A 2 15.13 19.22 20.17
N LYS A 3 15.44 20.52 20.02
CA LYS A 3 14.98 21.31 18.85
C LYS A 3 15.76 20.99 17.57
N ALA A 4 17.08 20.84 17.66
CA ALA A 4 17.93 20.49 16.52
C ALA A 4 17.66 19.05 16.04
N GLU A 5 17.51 18.12 16.98
CA GLU A 5 17.12 16.73 16.70
C GLU A 5 15.74 16.64 16.06
N SER A 6 14.75 17.38 16.59
CA SER A 6 13.40 17.42 16.01
C SER A 6 13.42 17.97 14.58
N ALA A 7 14.21 19.01 14.30
CA ALA A 7 14.36 19.54 12.94
C ALA A 7 14.98 18.50 11.99
N ARG A 8 16.01 17.78 12.43
CA ARG A 8 16.63 16.69 11.66
C ARG A 8 15.63 15.56 11.36
N LEU A 9 14.87 15.13 12.36
CA LEU A 9 13.85 14.08 12.18
C LEU A 9 12.76 14.52 11.21
N ASN A 10 12.30 15.77 11.29
CA ASN A 10 11.33 16.32 10.34
C ASN A 10 11.89 16.40 8.91
N GLN A 11 13.16 16.77 8.75
CA GLN A 11 13.81 16.77 7.44
C GLN A 11 13.90 15.36 6.85
N SER A 12 14.33 14.38 7.65
CA SER A 12 14.40 12.98 7.23
C SER A 12 13.02 12.41 6.91
N LEU A 13 12.00 12.70 7.74
CA LEU A 13 10.61 12.34 7.48
C LEU A 13 10.13 12.90 6.14
N SER A 14 10.35 14.20 5.89
CA SER A 14 9.95 14.85 4.65
C SER A 14 10.58 14.18 3.41
N GLY A 15 11.85 13.76 3.53
CA GLY A 15 12.52 12.98 2.48
C GLY A 15 11.80 11.66 2.19
N HIS A 16 11.49 10.88 3.23
CA HIS A 16 10.76 9.63 3.07
C HIS A 16 9.34 9.81 2.52
N LEU A 17 8.60 10.83 2.99
CA LEU A 17 7.25 11.13 2.49
C LEU A 17 7.28 11.43 0.98
N ASN A 18 8.27 12.20 0.51
CA ASN A 18 8.44 12.48 -0.91
C ASN A 18 8.74 11.22 -1.72
N THR A 19 9.67 10.37 -1.27
CA THR A 19 9.97 9.10 -1.95
C THR A 19 8.73 8.20 -2.05
N ILE A 20 7.91 8.15 -0.99
CA ILE A 20 6.66 7.38 -1.02
C ILE A 20 5.64 8.01 -1.97
N HIS A 21 5.48 9.33 -1.99
CA HIS A 21 4.59 9.99 -2.95
C HIS A 21 5.01 9.72 -4.41
N GLU A 22 6.30 9.80 -4.72
CA GLU A 22 6.84 9.45 -6.04
C GLU A 22 6.55 7.99 -6.39
N THR A 23 6.71 7.08 -5.43
CA THR A 23 6.41 5.65 -5.62
C THR A 23 4.90 5.40 -5.77
N LEU A 24 4.06 6.17 -5.07
CA LEU A 24 2.60 6.07 -5.16
C LEU A 24 2.09 6.53 -6.54
N GLN A 25 2.74 7.51 -7.17
CA GLN A 25 2.43 7.90 -8.54
C GLN A 25 2.68 6.77 -9.54
N LEU A 26 3.63 5.86 -9.26
CA LEU A 26 3.83 4.67 -10.08
C LEU A 26 2.64 3.71 -10.00
N LEU A 27 1.98 3.60 -8.84
CA LEU A 27 0.81 2.72 -8.66
C LEU A 27 -0.42 3.15 -9.49
N ASP A 28 -0.54 4.44 -9.80
CA ASP A 28 -1.61 4.94 -10.66
C ASP A 28 -1.35 4.65 -12.16
N GLN A 29 -0.15 4.17 -12.50
CA GLN A 29 0.20 3.75 -13.87
C GLN A 29 -0.13 2.28 -14.09
N THR A 30 -0.46 1.93 -15.33
CA THR A 30 -0.63 0.51 -15.70
C THR A 30 0.74 -0.17 -15.74
N PRO A 31 0.96 -1.26 -14.99
CA PRO A 31 2.23 -1.98 -15.02
C PRO A 31 2.57 -2.42 -16.44
N ALA A 32 3.82 -2.25 -16.85
CA ALA A 32 4.28 -2.72 -18.15
C ALA A 32 4.06 -4.24 -18.26
N SER A 33 3.56 -4.71 -19.40
CA SER A 33 3.32 -6.14 -19.64
C SER A 33 4.60 -6.97 -19.65
N SER A 34 5.76 -6.33 -19.79
CA SER A 34 7.09 -6.96 -19.72
C SER A 34 7.64 -7.08 -18.29
N LEU A 35 6.94 -6.58 -17.27
CA LEU A 35 7.37 -6.65 -15.88
C LEU A 35 7.11 -8.06 -15.32
N ASP A 36 8.07 -8.61 -14.57
CA ASP A 36 7.90 -9.88 -13.88
C ASP A 36 6.75 -9.79 -12.88
N LYS A 37 5.70 -10.60 -13.12
CA LYS A 37 4.51 -10.65 -12.28
C LYS A 37 4.91 -11.10 -10.87
N GLN A 38 4.73 -10.20 -9.91
CA GLN A 38 5.02 -10.47 -8.50
C GLN A 38 3.85 -11.19 -7.84
N SER A 39 4.16 -12.07 -6.89
CA SER A 39 3.13 -12.83 -6.16
C SER A 39 2.35 -11.94 -5.20
N TRP A 40 1.02 -12.05 -5.22
CA TRP A 40 0.18 -11.39 -4.21
C TRP A 40 0.51 -11.86 -2.79
N ALA A 41 1.01 -13.10 -2.63
CA ALA A 41 1.46 -13.58 -1.33
C ALA A 41 2.61 -12.73 -0.77
N ASP A 42 3.49 -12.21 -1.63
CA ASP A 42 4.58 -11.34 -1.23
C ASP A 42 4.07 -9.95 -0.84
N VAL A 43 3.01 -9.46 -1.50
CA VAL A 43 2.31 -8.22 -1.09
C VAL A 43 1.72 -8.38 0.31
N VAL A 44 0.99 -9.46 0.57
CA VAL A 44 0.39 -9.73 1.90
C VAL A 44 1.47 -9.87 2.96
N LYS A 45 2.52 -10.64 2.68
CA LYS A 45 3.66 -10.82 3.60
C LYS A 45 4.36 -9.49 3.92
N THR A 46 4.49 -8.61 2.94
CA THR A 46 5.09 -7.28 3.15
C THR A 46 4.14 -6.37 3.92
N GLY A 47 2.83 -6.48 3.70
CA GLY A 47 1.82 -5.82 4.55
C GLY A 47 1.93 -6.23 6.02
N ASP A 48 2.12 -7.52 6.30
CA ASP A 48 2.40 -8.02 7.66
C ASP A 48 3.70 -7.43 8.23
N GLN A 49 4.72 -7.20 7.38
CA GLN A 49 5.94 -6.52 7.80
C GLN A 49 5.70 -5.04 8.14
N VAL A 50 4.88 -4.32 7.36
CA VAL A 50 4.49 -2.94 7.69
C VAL A 50 3.79 -2.88 9.05
N SER A 51 2.87 -3.80 9.33
CA SER A 51 2.21 -3.92 10.64
C SER A 51 3.21 -4.20 11.77
N LYS A 52 4.18 -5.09 11.56
CA LYS A 52 5.26 -5.36 12.53
C LYS A 52 6.10 -4.12 12.80
N GLN A 53 6.49 -3.38 11.74
CA GLN A 53 7.23 -2.13 11.89
C GLN A 53 6.41 -1.07 12.64
N ALA A 54 5.09 -1.00 12.42
CA ALA A 54 4.20 -0.12 13.17
C ALA A 54 4.20 -0.46 14.67
N THR A 55 4.19 -1.76 15.02
CA THR A 55 4.31 -2.20 16.41
C THR A 55 5.65 -1.79 17.02
N ILE A 56 6.76 -1.91 16.28
CA ILE A 56 8.09 -1.48 16.76
C ILE A 56 8.09 0.03 17.04
N VAL A 57 7.53 0.84 16.14
CA VAL A 57 7.33 2.28 16.37
C VAL A 57 6.48 2.49 17.63
N GLY A 58 5.36 1.78 17.78
CA GLY A 58 4.52 1.86 18.98
C GLY A 58 5.29 1.59 20.27
N MET A 59 6.09 0.54 20.29
CA MET A 59 6.94 0.16 21.42
C MET A 59 8.00 1.22 21.73
N LEU A 60 8.63 1.79 20.69
CA LEU A 60 9.63 2.86 20.83
C LEU A 60 9.08 4.09 21.58
N TRP A 61 7.78 4.36 21.43
CA TRP A 61 7.11 5.52 22.03
C TRP A 61 6.29 5.20 23.30
N SER A 62 6.29 3.95 23.76
CA SER A 62 5.50 3.50 24.93
C SER A 62 6.13 3.89 26.28
N GLY A 63 7.44 4.19 26.29
CA GLY A 63 8.23 4.41 27.50
C GLY A 63 8.66 5.86 27.70
N GLU A 64 9.97 6.05 27.89
CA GLU A 64 10.60 7.36 27.90
C GLU A 64 10.75 7.91 26.48
N LYS A 65 11.19 9.18 26.37
CA LYS A 65 11.46 9.77 25.06
C LYS A 65 12.56 8.95 24.36
N PRO A 66 12.31 8.43 23.13
CA PRO A 66 13.30 7.66 22.41
C PRO A 66 14.48 8.53 21.98
N GLU A 67 15.63 7.90 21.73
CA GLU A 67 16.79 8.57 21.14
C GLU A 67 16.49 8.99 19.70
N ALA A 68 16.91 10.19 19.29
CA ALA A 68 16.72 10.68 17.92
C ALA A 68 17.23 9.68 16.87
N LYS A 69 18.40 9.08 17.10
CA LYS A 69 18.99 8.10 16.20
C LYS A 69 18.10 6.86 16.03
N ALA A 70 17.56 6.34 17.13
CA ALA A 70 16.65 5.20 17.08
C ALA A 70 15.36 5.55 16.32
N VAL A 71 14.83 6.76 16.47
CA VAL A 71 13.65 7.21 15.70
C VAL A 71 13.98 7.29 14.21
N GLU A 72 15.13 7.84 13.84
CA GLU A 72 15.58 7.96 12.45
C GLU A 72 15.78 6.59 11.78
N GLU A 73 16.44 5.65 12.46
CA GLU A 73 16.66 4.28 11.97
C GLU A 73 15.34 3.51 11.80
N ASN A 74 14.44 3.60 12.79
CA ASN A 74 13.12 2.97 12.69
C ASN A 74 12.27 3.59 11.57
N MET A 75 12.35 4.91 11.40
CA MET A 75 11.67 5.60 10.32
C MET A 75 12.18 5.11 8.95
N ALA A 76 13.49 4.99 8.78
CA ALA A 76 14.07 4.46 7.54
C ALA A 76 13.62 3.02 7.27
N MET A 77 13.70 2.13 8.26
CA MET A 77 13.24 0.74 8.11
C MET A 77 11.75 0.65 7.75
N TYR A 78 10.92 1.45 8.41
CA TYR A 78 9.48 1.49 8.18
C TYR A 78 9.17 1.96 6.76
N PHE A 79 9.72 3.10 6.32
CA PHE A 79 9.44 3.64 5.00
C PHE A 79 10.04 2.80 3.88
N ASN A 80 11.19 2.13 4.10
CA ASN A 80 11.72 1.16 3.14
C ASN A 80 10.78 -0.04 2.98
N THR A 81 10.20 -0.52 4.08
CA THR A 81 9.21 -1.61 4.05
C THR A 81 7.93 -1.17 3.32
N LEU A 82 7.46 0.05 3.61
CA LEU A 82 6.29 0.63 2.94
C LEU A 82 6.55 0.81 1.44
N GLN A 83 7.72 1.31 1.04
CA GLN A 83 8.08 1.44 -0.37
C GLN A 83 8.12 0.07 -1.06
N GLY A 84 8.67 -0.95 -0.40
CA GLY A 84 8.66 -2.33 -0.88
C GLY A 84 7.24 -2.84 -1.13
N LEU A 85 6.30 -2.54 -0.22
CA LEU A 85 4.89 -2.89 -0.40
C LEU A 85 4.29 -2.26 -1.66
N LEU A 86 4.57 -0.97 -1.92
CA LEU A 86 4.06 -0.26 -3.09
C LEU A 86 4.59 -0.88 -4.39
N LEU A 87 5.89 -1.14 -4.45
CA LEU A 87 6.54 -1.71 -5.63
C LEU A 87 6.04 -3.13 -5.92
N LEU A 88 5.90 -3.97 -4.89
CA LEU A 88 5.33 -5.31 -5.03
C LEU A 88 3.87 -5.26 -5.48
N SER A 89 3.08 -4.34 -4.91
CA SER A 89 1.67 -4.16 -5.29
C SER A 89 1.53 -3.80 -6.77
N HIS A 90 2.37 -2.88 -7.25
CA HIS A 90 2.42 -2.52 -8.67
C HIS A 90 2.76 -3.73 -9.54
N GLY A 91 3.78 -4.52 -9.19
CA GLY A 91 4.14 -5.74 -9.91
C GLY A 91 3.07 -6.85 -9.88
N SER A 92 2.29 -6.94 -8.81
CA SER A 92 1.19 -7.91 -8.69
C SER A 92 -0.07 -7.51 -9.46
N MET A 93 -0.15 -6.28 -9.94
CA MET A 93 -1.26 -5.79 -10.79
C MET A 93 -1.01 -6.03 -12.29
N VAL A 94 0.10 -6.66 -12.69
CA VAL A 94 0.36 -7.04 -14.09
C VAL A 94 -0.77 -7.97 -14.58
N GLY A 95 -1.53 -7.51 -15.58
CA GLY A 95 -2.68 -8.21 -16.15
C GLY A 95 -3.98 -8.10 -15.35
N ALA A 96 -4.01 -7.31 -14.27
CA ALA A 96 -5.26 -7.04 -13.54
C ALA A 96 -6.14 -6.04 -14.31
N GLY A 97 -7.45 -6.30 -14.32
CA GLY A 97 -8.43 -5.36 -14.89
C GLY A 97 -8.59 -4.09 -14.03
N PRO A 98 -9.09 -2.98 -14.60
CA PRO A 98 -9.14 -1.67 -13.95
C PRO A 98 -9.90 -1.66 -12.62
N THR A 99 -10.96 -2.47 -12.49
CA THR A 99 -11.74 -2.60 -11.24
C THR A 99 -10.92 -3.20 -10.10
N LEU A 100 -10.12 -4.23 -10.39
CA LEU A 100 -9.26 -4.88 -9.39
C LEU A 100 -8.10 -3.95 -9.01
N SER A 101 -7.43 -3.37 -10.01
CA SER A 101 -6.33 -2.42 -9.77
C SER A 101 -6.79 -1.21 -8.96
N SER A 102 -7.97 -0.65 -9.27
CA SER A 102 -8.53 0.47 -8.49
C SER A 102 -8.85 0.09 -7.04
N ALA A 103 -9.36 -1.13 -6.80
CA ALA A 103 -9.63 -1.58 -5.44
C ALA A 103 -8.33 -1.76 -4.64
N ILE A 104 -7.31 -2.39 -5.23
CA ILE A 104 -5.99 -2.56 -4.61
C ILE A 104 -5.36 -1.18 -4.33
N ASN A 105 -5.38 -0.27 -5.30
CA ASN A 105 -4.85 1.08 -5.13
C ASN A 105 -5.54 1.84 -3.99
N ALA A 106 -6.86 1.67 -3.82
CA ALA A 106 -7.58 2.27 -2.69
C ALA A 106 -7.10 1.71 -1.34
N SER A 107 -6.99 0.39 -1.21
CA SER A 107 -6.49 -0.25 0.02
C SER A 107 -5.04 0.14 0.31
N ILE A 108 -4.18 0.23 -0.71
CA ILE A 108 -2.79 0.65 -0.55
C ILE A 108 -2.69 2.12 -0.13
N LYS A 109 -3.50 3.01 -0.73
CA LYS A 109 -3.57 4.43 -0.30
C LYS A 109 -3.97 4.53 1.16
N GLN A 110 -4.92 3.73 1.63
CA GLN A 110 -5.29 3.69 3.04
C GLN A 110 -4.12 3.26 3.96
N VAL A 111 -3.34 2.25 3.56
CA VAL A 111 -2.14 1.84 4.32
C VAL A 111 -1.15 3.01 4.41
N VAL A 112 -0.87 3.68 3.29
CA VAL A 112 0.04 4.85 3.23
C VAL A 112 -0.45 5.98 4.12
N ASP A 113 -1.74 6.32 4.07
CA ASP A 113 -2.32 7.41 4.86
C ASP A 113 -2.20 7.14 6.37
N CYS A 114 -2.51 5.92 6.81
CA CYS A 114 -2.35 5.51 8.20
C CYS A 114 -0.87 5.52 8.64
N SER A 115 0.02 5.04 7.79
CA SER A 115 1.47 5.05 7.99
C SER A 115 2.04 6.47 8.14
N PHE A 116 1.62 7.38 7.26
CA PHE A 116 2.05 8.77 7.28
C PHE A 116 1.58 9.44 8.57
N LYS A 117 0.32 9.22 8.95
CA LYS A 117 -0.23 9.77 10.19
C LYS A 117 0.55 9.28 11.42
N LEU A 118 0.86 7.98 11.50
CA LEU A 118 1.69 7.42 12.58
C LEU A 118 3.04 8.14 12.70
N MET A 119 3.75 8.30 11.58
CA MET A 119 5.08 8.90 11.57
C MET A 119 5.07 10.41 11.82
N MET A 120 4.12 11.14 11.23
CA MET A 120 4.00 12.59 11.45
C MET A 120 3.68 12.91 12.90
N GLU A 121 2.75 12.18 13.53
CA GLU A 121 2.36 12.43 14.92
C GLU A 121 3.48 12.10 15.91
N THR A 122 4.21 10.99 15.67
CA THR A 122 5.34 10.59 16.50
C THR A 122 6.52 11.57 16.38
N VAL A 123 6.91 11.94 15.15
CA VAL A 123 8.01 12.90 14.91
C VAL A 123 7.66 14.31 15.41
N SER A 124 6.43 14.78 15.21
CA SER A 124 5.96 16.06 15.75
C SER A 124 6.03 16.10 17.28
N SER A 125 5.70 14.98 17.91
CA SER A 125 5.76 14.81 19.37
C SER A 125 7.18 14.60 19.90
N TYR A 126 8.21 14.46 19.05
CA TYR A 126 9.59 14.39 19.52
C TYR A 126 10.07 15.70 20.17
N GLY A 127 9.60 16.84 19.63
CA GLY A 127 9.97 18.18 20.09
C GLY A 127 9.14 18.70 21.27
N SER A 128 7.97 18.11 21.52
CA SER A 128 7.00 18.53 22.53
C SER A 128 6.70 17.39 23.50
N ARG A 129 6.61 17.65 24.81
CA ARG A 129 6.26 16.61 25.79
C ARG A 129 4.75 16.36 25.77
N ASN A 130 4.26 15.70 24.73
CA ASN A 130 2.85 15.37 24.60
C ASN A 130 2.52 14.14 25.47
N LYS A 131 1.69 14.33 26.50
CA LYS A 131 1.26 13.26 27.40
C LYS A 131 0.22 12.34 26.73
N ASP A 132 -0.45 12.81 25.69
CA ASP A 132 -1.48 12.08 24.98
C ASP A 132 -0.89 11.07 23.97
N LEU A 133 0.42 11.17 23.71
CA LEU A 133 1.13 10.27 22.79
C LEU A 133 0.99 8.79 23.21
N LYS A 134 0.91 8.52 24.51
CA LYS A 134 0.70 7.17 25.06
C LYS A 134 -0.67 6.57 24.69
N LEU A 135 -1.66 7.41 24.40
CA LEU A 135 -2.99 6.98 23.96
C LEU A 135 -3.11 7.01 22.43
N VAL A 136 -2.53 8.04 21.80
CA VAL A 136 -2.61 8.28 20.36
C VAL A 136 -1.78 7.25 19.58
N VAL A 137 -0.56 6.93 20.01
CA VAL A 137 0.31 6.00 19.27
C VAL A 137 -0.30 4.60 19.14
N PRO A 138 -0.82 3.96 20.19
CA PRO A 138 -1.51 2.68 20.04
C PRO A 138 -2.68 2.72 19.07
N GLN A 139 -3.46 3.81 19.05
CA GLN A 139 -4.57 3.98 18.10
C GLN A 139 -4.07 4.11 16.66
N LEU A 140 -2.98 4.85 16.43
CA LEU A 140 -2.36 4.99 15.11
C LEU A 140 -1.76 3.68 14.62
N VAL A 141 -1.10 2.92 15.50
CA VAL A 141 -0.60 1.58 15.19
C VAL A 141 -1.76 0.65 14.83
N GLY A 142 -2.85 0.69 15.60
CA GLY A 142 -4.08 -0.05 15.30
C GLY A 142 -4.64 0.28 13.93
N ALA A 143 -4.70 1.56 13.56
CA ALA A 143 -5.17 1.97 12.24
C ALA A 143 -4.32 1.41 11.08
N VAL A 144 -2.99 1.36 11.23
CA VAL A 144 -2.10 0.71 10.25
C VAL A 144 -2.40 -0.79 10.15
N TRP A 145 -2.57 -1.46 11.28
CA TRP A 145 -2.90 -2.89 11.33
C TRP A 145 -4.21 -3.19 10.61
N GLU A 146 -5.26 -2.43 10.89
CA GLU A 146 -6.56 -2.59 10.23
C GLU A 146 -6.48 -2.33 8.73
N ALA A 147 -5.68 -1.33 8.29
CA ALA A 147 -5.47 -1.07 6.87
C ALA A 147 -4.72 -2.22 6.17
N CYS A 148 -3.69 -2.79 6.80
CA CYS A 148 -2.97 -3.96 6.28
C CYS A 148 -3.87 -5.22 6.24
N ASP A 149 -4.72 -5.42 7.24
CA ASP A 149 -5.67 -6.53 7.27
C ASP A 149 -6.79 -6.37 6.22
N ALA A 150 -7.28 -5.13 6.02
CA ALA A 150 -8.20 -4.80 4.94
C ALA A 150 -7.58 -5.07 3.55
N LEU A 151 -6.32 -4.66 3.34
CA LEU A 151 -5.56 -4.96 2.11
C LEU A 151 -5.54 -6.47 1.82
N LYS A 152 -5.34 -7.29 2.85
CA LYS A 152 -5.36 -8.76 2.74
C LYS A 152 -6.75 -9.31 2.39
N LYS A 153 -7.82 -8.71 2.91
CA LYS A 153 -9.21 -9.15 2.70
C LYS A 153 -9.79 -8.73 1.36
N ASP A 154 -9.66 -7.45 0.99
CA ASP A 154 -10.24 -6.87 -0.24
C ASP A 154 -9.71 -7.54 -1.51
N SER A 155 -8.46 -7.97 -1.44
CA SER A 155 -7.76 -8.68 -2.50
C SER A 155 -7.97 -10.19 -2.42
N GLY A 156 -8.07 -10.79 -1.23
CA GLY A 156 -8.31 -12.23 -1.07
C GLY A 156 -9.62 -12.71 -1.70
N PHE A 157 -10.68 -11.91 -1.60
CA PHE A 157 -11.97 -12.24 -2.24
C PHE A 157 -11.94 -12.07 -3.76
N LYS A 158 -11.22 -11.07 -4.29
CA LYS A 158 -11.21 -10.73 -5.72
C LYS A 158 -10.10 -11.42 -6.52
N TYR A 159 -8.93 -11.68 -5.93
CA TYR A 159 -7.84 -12.41 -6.58
C TYR A 159 -8.21 -13.87 -6.81
N HIS A 160 -8.81 -14.56 -5.83
CA HIS A 160 -9.22 -15.96 -6.00
C HIS A 160 -10.35 -16.12 -7.03
N SER A 161 -11.30 -15.19 -7.10
CA SER A 161 -12.43 -15.28 -8.05
C SER A 161 -12.04 -14.92 -9.50
N ASN A 162 -11.16 -13.94 -9.71
CA ASN A 162 -10.76 -13.52 -11.06
C ASN A 162 -9.62 -14.34 -11.66
N TRP A 163 -8.71 -14.92 -10.86
CA TRP A 163 -7.68 -15.82 -11.42
C TRP A 163 -8.26 -17.16 -11.88
N ALA A 164 -9.22 -17.72 -11.14
CA ALA A 164 -9.89 -18.96 -11.54
C ALA A 164 -10.65 -18.85 -12.87
N SER A 165 -10.97 -17.63 -13.32
CA SER A 165 -11.66 -17.40 -14.60
C SER A 165 -10.71 -17.18 -15.79
N ASN A 166 -9.42 -16.92 -15.56
CA ASN A 166 -8.45 -16.63 -16.63
C ASN A 166 -7.52 -17.80 -16.97
N ASP A 167 -7.60 -18.93 -16.25
CA ASP A 167 -6.82 -20.15 -16.57
C ASP A 167 -7.49 -21.07 -17.60
N THR A 168 -8.74 -20.80 -18.02
CA THR A 168 -9.29 -21.41 -19.23
C THR A 168 -8.90 -20.56 -20.43
N GLY A 169 -7.85 -21.00 -21.12
CA GLY A 169 -7.36 -20.39 -22.34
C GLY A 169 -8.47 -20.00 -23.30
N CYS A 170 -8.55 -18.71 -23.60
CA CYS A 170 -9.16 -18.22 -24.83
C CYS A 170 -8.09 -17.41 -25.55
N SER A 171 -7.39 -18.10 -26.44
CA SER A 171 -6.71 -17.49 -27.57
C SER A 171 -7.76 -16.70 -28.35
N PHE A 172 -7.79 -15.37 -28.20
CA PHE A 172 -8.58 -14.52 -29.08
C PHE A 172 -7.80 -14.33 -30.39
N SER A 173 -7.78 -15.39 -31.18
CA SER A 173 -7.42 -15.38 -32.59
C SER A 173 -8.57 -16.05 -33.32
N GLU A 174 -9.47 -15.26 -33.91
CA GLU A 174 -10.02 -15.48 -35.25
C GLU A 174 -11.08 -14.42 -35.56
N GLY A 175 -10.97 -13.87 -36.77
CA GLY A 175 -11.82 -12.78 -37.24
C GLY A 175 -13.26 -13.19 -37.51
N CYS A 176 -14.12 -12.19 -37.61
CA CYS A 176 -15.40 -12.32 -38.30
C CYS A 176 -15.51 -11.21 -39.34
N TYR A 177 -15.27 -11.64 -40.57
CA TYR A 177 -15.69 -11.03 -41.82
C TYR A 177 -17.23 -11.09 -41.89
N SER A 178 -17.83 -9.99 -42.34
CA SER A 178 -19.18 -9.74 -42.87
C SER A 178 -20.28 -10.81 -42.73
N ARG A 179 -21.48 -10.39 -42.28
CA ARG A 179 -22.70 -10.70 -43.06
C ARG A 179 -23.85 -9.72 -42.86
N ASP A 180 -24.29 -9.26 -44.02
CA ASP A 180 -25.46 -8.49 -44.38
C ASP A 180 -26.77 -9.30 -44.26
N GLU A 181 -27.87 -8.55 -44.11
CA GLU A 181 -29.28 -8.82 -44.45
C GLU A 181 -30.03 -10.11 -44.03
N GLY A 182 -31.25 -9.90 -43.52
CA GLY A 182 -32.34 -10.87 -43.66
C GLY A 182 -33.39 -10.90 -42.54
N ALA A 183 -34.22 -9.87 -42.40
CA ALA A 183 -35.39 -9.88 -41.52
C ALA A 183 -36.55 -10.73 -42.10
N GLN A 184 -36.86 -11.81 -41.39
CA GLN A 184 -38.18 -12.28 -40.93
C GLN A 184 -39.46 -12.18 -41.83
N THR A 185 -39.92 -13.35 -42.26
CA THR A 185 -41.30 -13.93 -42.22
C THR A 185 -42.50 -13.48 -43.08
N ARG A 186 -43.23 -14.54 -43.47
CA ARG A 186 -44.50 -14.74 -44.20
C ARG A 186 -45.77 -14.08 -43.62
N PHE A 187 -46.79 -14.07 -44.50
CA PHE A 187 -48.26 -14.09 -44.35
C PHE A 187 -49.01 -12.75 -44.48
N LEU A 188 -49.58 -12.51 -45.67
CA LEU A 188 -51.01 -12.72 -45.97
C LEU A 188 -51.16 -13.18 -47.42
#